data_AF-A0A0P6XU89-F1
#
_entry.id   AF-A0A0P6XU89-F1
#
_cell.length_a   1.000
_cell.length_b   1.000
_cell.length_c   1.000
_cell.angle_alpha   90.00
_cell.angle_beta   90.00
_cell.angle_gamma   90.00
#
_symmetry.space_group_name_H-M   'P 1'
#
loop_
_entity.id
_entity.type
_entity.pdbx_description
1 polymer ?
#
loop_
_entity_poly.entity_id
_entity_poly.type
_entity_poly.pdbx_seq_one_letter_code
_entity_poly.pdbx_strand_id
1 'polypeptide(L)'
;MEDNSYSLAGLKVTAMVYATVRSVVEHVRQTGHLPEKITAGGLHIAMRVLMEQRGRDPVLNEKEQMVLEAILRDRRLPGGGVVFVDPEPGPEKDGQ
;
A
#
# COMPACT_ATOMS: atom_id res chain seq x y z
N MET A 1 21.11 8.24 1.87
CA MET A 1 19.69 8.56 1.58
C MET A 1 19.07 7.24 1.19
N GLU A 2 18.45 6.55 2.14
CA GLU A 2 17.69 5.34 1.82
C GLU A 2 16.60 5.75 0.83
N ASP A 3 16.72 5.23 -0.40
CA ASP A 3 15.72 5.36 -1.42
C ASP A 3 14.51 4.57 -0.92
N ASN A 4 13.68 5.24 -0.12
CA ASN A 4 12.42 4.74 0.42
C ASN A 4 11.38 4.73 -0.72
N SER A 5 11.82 4.27 -1.90
CA SER A 5 10.98 3.99 -3.05
C SER A 5 10.10 2.83 -2.65
N TYR A 6 8.82 3.14 -2.46
CA TYR A 6 7.79 2.12 -2.33
C TYR A 6 7.98 1.07 -3.43
N SER A 7 8.38 -0.14 -3.04
CA SER A 7 8.45 -1.25 -3.98
C SER A 7 7.06 -1.51 -4.56
N LEU A 8 6.99 -2.02 -5.78
CA LEU A 8 5.71 -2.32 -6.43
C LEU A 8 4.80 -3.19 -5.54
N ALA A 9 5.37 -4.15 -4.82
CA ALA A 9 4.66 -4.94 -3.83
C ALA A 9 4.00 -4.07 -2.72
N GLY A 10 4.72 -3.08 -2.19
CA GLY A 10 4.20 -2.14 -1.19
C GLY A 10 3.08 -1.28 -1.74
N LEU A 11 3.19 -0.83 -3.00
CA LEU A 11 2.13 -0.10 -3.70
C LEU A 11 0.90 -0.98 -3.94
N LYS A 12 1.08 -2.26 -4.32
CA LYS A 12 -0.03 -3.22 -4.48
C LYS A 12 -0.78 -3.42 -3.16
N VAL A 13 -0.07 -3.61 -2.05
CA VAL A 13 -0.72 -3.73 -0.74
C VAL A 13 -1.43 -2.45 -0.35
N THR A 14 -0.82 -1.29 -0.61
CA THR A 14 -1.45 0.01 -0.35
C THR A 14 -2.75 0.18 -1.16
N ALA A 15 -2.72 -0.18 -2.45
CA ALA A 15 -3.90 -0.15 -3.31
C ALA A 15 -5.01 -1.09 -2.81
N MET A 16 -4.63 -2.30 -2.37
CA MET A 16 -5.56 -3.26 -1.78
C MET A 16 -6.21 -2.72 -0.50
N VAL A 17 -5.44 -2.06 0.36
CA VAL A 17 -5.95 -1.43 1.59
C VAL A 17 -6.89 -0.28 1.26
N TYR A 18 -6.53 0.61 0.33
CA TYR A 18 -7.39 1.70 -0.11
C TYR A 18 -8.69 1.20 -0.75
N ALA A 19 -8.64 0.08 -1.48
CA ALA A 19 -9.80 -0.55 -2.09
C ALA A 19 -10.79 -1.16 -1.07
N THR A 20 -10.45 -1.22 0.23
CA THR A 20 -11.41 -1.54 1.29
C THR A 20 -12.31 -0.35 1.63
N VAL A 21 -11.88 0.87 1.31
CA VAL A 21 -12.65 2.09 1.56
C VAL A 21 -13.51 2.40 0.34
N ARG A 22 -14.81 2.12 0.44
CA ARG A 22 -15.77 2.34 -0.66
C ARG A 22 -15.69 3.75 -1.26
N SER A 23 -15.56 4.77 -0.42
CA SER A 23 -15.46 6.16 -0.87
C SER A 23 -14.22 6.43 -1.74
N VAL A 24 -13.11 5.72 -1.51
CA VAL A 24 -11.89 5.87 -2.32
C VAL A 24 -12.10 5.26 -3.70
N VAL A 25 -12.64 4.04 -3.76
CA VAL A 25 -12.91 3.34 -5.03
C VAL A 25 -13.87 4.15 -5.90
N GLU A 26 -14.96 4.66 -5.32
CA GLU A 26 -15.93 5.47 -6.04
C GLU A 26 -15.30 6.78 -6.55
N HIS A 27 -14.46 7.43 -5.74
CA HIS A 27 -13.78 8.66 -6.15
C HIS A 27 -12.78 8.42 -7.29
N VAL A 28 -11.97 7.37 -7.19
CA VAL A 28 -11.02 6.96 -8.25
C VAL A 28 -11.78 6.60 -9.53
N ARG A 29 -12.91 5.90 -9.42
CA ARG A 29 -13.76 5.56 -10.57
C ARG A 29 -14.32 6.79 -11.27
N GLN A 30 -14.67 7.84 -10.53
CA GLN A 30 -15.25 9.07 -11.08
C GLN A 30 -14.20 10.03 -11.65
N THR A 31 -13.05 10.14 -10.99
CA THR A 31 -12.05 11.18 -11.29
C THR A 31 -10.79 10.64 -11.96
N GLY A 32 -10.50 9.34 -11.80
CA GLY A 32 -9.22 8.74 -12.18
C GLY A 32 -8.07 9.10 -11.23
N HIS A 33 -8.34 9.77 -10.12
CA HIS A 33 -7.36 10.30 -9.16
C HIS A 33 -7.67 9.86 -7.73
N LEU A 34 -6.66 9.89 -6.87
CA LEU A 34 -6.86 9.63 -5.45
C LEU A 34 -7.53 10.83 -4.76
N PRO A 35 -8.42 10.61 -3.79
CA PRO A 35 -9.00 11.70 -3.02
C PRO A 35 -7.92 12.41 -2.21
N GLU A 36 -8.09 13.71 -1.97
CA GLU A 36 -7.10 14.51 -1.25
C GLU A 36 -6.81 14.00 0.18
N LYS A 37 -7.82 13.39 0.82
CA LYS A 37 -7.72 12.81 2.15
C LYS A 37 -8.45 11.47 2.20
N ILE A 38 -7.83 10.51 2.88
CA ILE A 38 -8.44 9.22 3.20
C ILE A 38 -8.50 9.14 4.72
N THR A 39 -9.70 8.95 5.25
CA THR A 39 -9.88 8.75 6.70
C THR A 39 -9.24 7.42 7.07
N ALA A 40 -8.07 7.48 7.71
CA ALA A 40 -7.20 6.32 7.96
C ALA A 40 -7.69 5.37 9.09
N GLY A 41 -8.94 5.54 9.55
CA GLY A 41 -9.49 4.74 10.65
C GLY A 41 -9.51 3.26 10.31
N GLY A 42 -8.63 2.48 10.96
CA GLY A 42 -8.56 1.03 10.79
C GLY A 42 -7.75 0.54 9.58
N LEU A 43 -7.11 1.41 8.78
CA LEU A 43 -6.32 0.98 7.62
C LEU A 43 -5.15 0.06 8.00
N HIS A 44 -4.52 0.30 9.16
CA HIS A 44 -3.46 -0.56 9.68
C HIS A 44 -3.98 -1.96 10.06
N ILE A 45 -5.22 -2.06 10.55
CA ILE A 45 -5.88 -3.35 10.85
C ILE A 45 -6.20 -4.07 9.53
N ALA A 46 -6.80 -3.36 8.57
CA ALA A 46 -7.10 -3.89 7.25
C ALA A 46 -5.82 -4.38 6.55
N MET A 47 -4.74 -3.61 6.61
CA MET A 47 -3.42 -3.98 6.08
C MET A 47 -2.95 -5.31 6.66
N ARG A 48 -2.93 -5.44 7.99
CA ARG A 48 -2.48 -6.67 8.65
C ARG A 48 -3.31 -7.87 8.22
N VAL A 49 -4.63 -7.75 8.31
CA VAL A 49 -5.59 -8.80 7.96
C VAL A 49 -5.47 -9.24 6.50
N LEU A 50 -5.25 -8.29 5.58
CA LEU A 50 -5.10 -8.59 4.15
C LEU A 50 -3.72 -9.19 3.82
N MET A 51 -2.65 -8.73 4.48
CA MET A 51 -1.32 -9.32 4.35
C MET A 51 -1.30 -10.76 4.86
N GLU A 52 -1.97 -11.05 5.97
CA GLU A 52 -2.08 -12.42 6.50
C GLU A 52 -2.86 -13.35 5.55
N GLN A 53 -3.84 -12.82 4.82
CA GLN A 53 -4.66 -13.61 3.88
C GLN A 53 -4.03 -13.78 2.50
N ARG A 54 -3.37 -12.74 1.96
CA ARG A 54 -2.90 -12.71 0.57
C ARG A 54 -1.39 -12.57 0.41
N GLY A 55 -0.66 -12.38 1.49
CA GLY A 55 0.80 -12.23 1.48
C GLY A 55 1.29 -10.84 1.06
N ARG A 56 2.60 -10.76 0.77
CA ARG A 56 3.32 -9.51 0.47
C ARG A 56 3.20 -9.06 -0.98
N ASP A 57 2.91 -9.96 -1.93
CA ASP A 57 2.65 -9.62 -3.34
C ASP A 57 1.27 -10.16 -3.75
N PRO A 58 0.18 -9.49 -3.38
CA PRO A 58 -1.16 -9.94 -3.72
C PRO A 58 -1.44 -9.72 -5.22
N VAL A 59 -2.17 -10.66 -5.82
CA VAL A 59 -2.81 -10.45 -7.13
C VAL A 59 -3.97 -9.47 -6.94
N LEU A 60 -3.94 -8.38 -7.70
CA LEU A 60 -4.94 -7.32 -7.63
C LEU A 60 -6.16 -7.65 -8.50
N ASN A 61 -7.34 -7.40 -7.95
CA ASN A 61 -8.61 -7.41 -8.68
C ASN A 61 -8.83 -6.06 -9.37
N GLU A 62 -9.80 -5.98 -10.28
CA GLU A 62 -10.08 -4.78 -11.10
C GLU A 62 -10.14 -3.48 -10.28
N LYS A 63 -10.90 -3.45 -9.17
CA LYS A 63 -11.00 -2.28 -8.28
C LYS A 63 -9.66 -1.90 -7.64
N GLU A 64 -8.85 -2.89 -7.27
CA GLU A 64 -7.55 -2.68 -6.59
C GLU A 64 -6.52 -2.21 -7.62
N GLN A 65 -6.60 -2.72 -8.84
CA GLN A 65 -5.78 -2.31 -9.96
C GLN A 65 -6.07 -0.86 -10.36
N MET A 66 -7.33 -0.45 -10.44
CA MET A 66 -7.71 0.95 -10.67
C MET A 66 -7.09 1.90 -9.63
N VAL A 67 -7.12 1.50 -8.36
CA VAL A 67 -6.52 2.30 -7.28
C VAL A 67 -4.99 2.32 -7.39
N LEU A 68 -4.36 1.21 -7.76
CA LEU A 68 -2.92 1.17 -8.02
C LEU A 68 -2.53 2.13 -9.15
N GLU A 69 -3.29 2.15 -10.24
CA GLU A 69 -3.03 3.09 -11.35
C GLU A 69 -3.15 4.55 -10.91
N ALA A 70 -4.16 4.87 -10.08
CA ALA A 70 -4.29 6.21 -9.50
C ALA A 70 -3.08 6.56 -8.60
N ILE A 71 -2.61 5.62 -7.77
CA ILE A 71 -1.39 5.81 -6.96
C ILE A 71 -0.17 6.10 -7.85
N LEU A 72 0.02 5.32 -8.92
CA LEU A 72 1.15 5.49 -9.84
C LEU A 72 1.07 6.81 -10.62
N ARG A 73 -0.14 7.25 -10.97
CA ARG A 73 -0.40 8.51 -11.68
C ARG A 73 -0.17 9.73 -10.79
N ASP A 74 -0.75 9.75 -9.59
CA ASP A 74 -0.66 10.88 -8.67
C ASP A 74 0.69 10.94 -7.94
N ARG A 75 1.42 9.81 -7.86
CA ARG A 75 2.65 9.65 -7.05
C ARG A 75 2.49 10.16 -5.61
N ARG A 76 1.27 10.06 -5.07
CA ARG A 76 0.89 10.56 -3.75
C ARG A 76 0.09 9.50 -2.99
N LEU A 77 0.27 9.50 -1.67
CA LEU A 77 -0.34 8.53 -0.76
C LEU A 77 -1.08 9.28 0.38
N PRO A 78 -2.29 9.79 0.13
CA PRO A 78 -3.02 10.68 1.05
C PRO A 78 -3.43 10.04 2.38
N GLY A 79 -3.40 8.69 2.48
CA GLY A 79 -3.60 7.93 3.72
C GLY A 79 -2.33 7.23 4.23
N GLY A 80 -1.16 7.59 3.70
CA GLY A 80 0.10 6.83 3.89
C GLY A 80 0.17 5.60 2.99
N GLY A 81 1.32 4.92 2.99
CA GLY A 81 1.53 3.70 2.23
C GLY A 81 2.43 2.70 2.94
N VAL A 82 2.46 1.50 2.38
CA VAL A 82 3.20 0.36 2.94
C VAL A 82 4.59 0.32 2.34
N VAL A 83 5.60 0.40 3.21
CA VAL A 83 6.99 0.15 2.87
C VAL A 83 7.38 -1.21 3.45
N PHE A 84 7.96 -2.08 2.64
CA PHE A 84 8.62 -3.27 3.13
C PHE A 84 10.05 -2.91 3.49
N VAL A 85 10.38 -3.05 4.77
CA VAL A 85 11.77 -3.00 5.25
C VAL A 85 12.28 -4.43 5.27
N ASP A 86 13.31 -4.71 4.48
CA ASP A 86 14.10 -5.91 4.70
C ASP A 86 14.86 -5.69 6.01
N PRO A 87 14.83 -6.64 6.97
CA PRO A 87 15.71 -6.52 8.10
C PRO A 87 17.13 -6.59 7.55
N GLU A 88 17.89 -5.49 7.64
CA GLU A 88 19.33 -5.56 7.46
C GLU A 88 19.84 -6.76 8.29
N PRO A 89 20.77 -7.59 7.76
CA PRO A 89 21.38 -8.61 8.58
C PRO A 89 21.99 -7.87 9.78
N GLY A 90 21.38 -8.04 10.96
CA GLY A 90 21.90 -7.47 12.19
C GLY A 90 23.35 -7.90 12.33
N PRO A 91 24.23 -7.06 12.93
CA PRO A 91 25.65 -7.35 12.97
C PRO A 91 25.85 -8.76 13.52
N GLU A 92 26.39 -9.62 12.66
CA GLU A 92 26.85 -10.95 12.99
C GLU A 92 27.70 -10.81 14.25
N LYS A 93 27.19 -11.32 15.37
CA LYS A 93 27.92 -11.41 16.62
C LYS A 93 28.97 -12.51 16.41
N ASP A 94 30.04 -12.14 15.74
CA ASP A 94 31.26 -12.94 15.63
C ASP A 94 31.88 -13.04 17.04
N GLY A 95 32.04 -14.29 17.50
CA GLY A 95 33.05 -14.72 18.47
C GLY A 95 32.98 -14.21 19.91
N GLN A 96 32.58 -15.09 20.83
CA GLN A 96 33.33 -15.29 22.08
C GLN A 96 33.28 -16.75 22.49
#